data_AF-A0A1B0A3X3-F1
#
_entry.id   AF-A0A1B0A3X3-F1
#
_cell.length_a   1.000
_cell.length_b   1.000
_cell.length_c   1.000
_cell.angle_alpha   90.00
_cell.angle_beta   90.00
_cell.angle_gamma   90.00
#
_symmetry.space_group_name_H-M   'P 1'
#
loop_
_entity.id
_entity.type
_entity.pdbx_description
1 polymer ?
#
loop_
_entity_poly.entity_id
_entity_poly.type
_entity_poly.pdbx_seq_one_letter_code
_entity_poly.pdbx_strand_id
1 'polypeptide(L)'
;MSELIVIFQKLNEFLDHALVWEQIEEIYEAQRTKNAVTTADNETEESSEQLMNLPLIQKTLANDQIGFLLLDLCTTIRSLRMDPCESYDNTYDCWDQLIKAVPRDPYLAFVYAIGGLLQVSPMKQAHIKISLLVVDVYFLSLTIPGAKGYHIFHEDIITHCLQVFAHIERIQNPEFRLQLQASHQQIVSLWLQFSTLCDDLKLVLRYVHLSDHQSTRNAILRKLIDIQYLNHEKGYANACK
;
A
#
# COMPACT_ATOMS: atom_id res chain seq x y z
N MET A 1 20.00 10.33 16.01
CA MET A 1 19.42 9.96 14.70
C MET A 1 17.99 9.53 14.98
N SER A 2 17.00 10.11 14.31
CA SER A 2 15.60 9.76 14.55
C SER A 2 15.37 8.27 14.28
N GLU A 3 14.55 7.61 15.11
CA GLU A 3 14.12 6.23 14.92
C GLU A 3 13.50 6.03 13.53
N LEU A 4 12.71 7.01 13.06
CA LEU A 4 12.11 7.00 11.74
C LEU A 4 13.16 6.90 10.63
N ILE A 5 14.24 7.70 10.72
CA ILE A 5 15.34 7.67 9.75
C ILE A 5 16.01 6.29 9.74
N VAL A 6 16.26 5.68 10.91
CA VAL A 6 16.89 4.35 11.01
C VAL A 6 16.04 3.28 10.34
N ILE A 7 14.71 3.33 10.51
CA ILE A 7 13.82 2.35 9.91
C ILE A 7 13.72 2.58 8.39
N PHE A 8 13.65 3.82 7.91
CA PHE A 8 13.72 4.11 6.46
C PHE A 8 15.05 3.66 5.84
N GLN A 9 16.18 3.81 6.53
CA GLN A 9 17.48 3.29 6.05
C GLN A 9 17.45 1.78 5.83
N LYS A 10 16.78 1.02 6.72
CA LYS A 10 16.57 -0.43 6.51
C LYS A 10 15.65 -0.70 5.32
N LEU A 11 14.62 0.13 5.12
CA LEU A 11 13.75 0.00 3.94
C LEU A 11 14.54 0.20 2.64
N ASN A 12 15.55 1.07 2.65
CA ASN A 12 16.42 1.33 1.50
C ASN A 12 17.07 0.06 0.94
N GLU A 13 17.29 -0.97 1.78
CA GLU A 13 17.82 -2.24 1.32
C GLU A 13 16.88 -2.95 0.32
N PHE A 14 15.57 -2.69 0.36
CA PHE A 14 14.58 -3.33 -0.51
C PHE A 14 14.26 -2.54 -1.78
N LEU A 15 14.83 -1.35 -1.94
CA LEU A 15 14.56 -0.47 -3.06
C LEU A 15 15.46 -0.81 -4.24
N ASP A 16 14.95 -0.59 -5.44
CA ASP A 16 15.76 -0.59 -6.67
C ASP A 16 16.07 0.86 -7.05
N HIS A 17 17.35 1.23 -6.91
CA HIS A 17 17.81 2.59 -7.15
C HIS A 17 17.82 3.02 -8.62
N ALA A 18 17.68 2.07 -9.55
CA ALA A 18 17.61 2.35 -10.98
C ALA A 18 16.16 2.49 -11.49
N LEU A 19 15.18 2.14 -10.66
CA LEU A 19 13.78 2.03 -11.06
C LEU A 19 13.00 3.29 -10.69
N VAL A 20 12.10 3.68 -11.59
CA VAL A 20 11.10 4.73 -11.33
C VAL A 20 9.69 4.13 -11.46
N TRP A 21 8.70 4.71 -10.80
CA TRP A 21 7.36 4.11 -10.73
C TRP A 21 6.66 4.08 -12.09
N GLU A 22 6.97 5.02 -12.98
CA GLU A 22 6.43 5.09 -14.34
C GLU A 22 6.79 3.84 -15.16
N GLN A 23 8.02 3.33 -15.00
CA GLN A 23 8.45 2.09 -15.65
C GLN A 23 7.66 0.87 -15.17
N ILE A 24 7.19 0.89 -13.91
CA ILE A 24 6.34 -0.18 -13.37
C ILE A 24 4.91 -0.01 -13.87
N GLU A 25 4.40 1.21 -13.99
CA GLU A 25 3.07 1.44 -14.56
C GLU A 25 3.01 0.97 -16.02
N GLU A 26 4.05 1.15 -16.82
CA GLU A 26 4.11 0.59 -18.18
C GLU A 26 3.90 -0.95 -18.18
N ILE A 27 4.45 -1.66 -17.19
CA ILE A 27 4.26 -3.11 -17.03
C ILE A 27 2.79 -3.42 -16.67
N TYR A 28 2.20 -2.69 -15.72
CA TYR A 28 0.80 -2.86 -15.34
C TYR A 28 -0.17 -2.49 -16.47
N GLU A 29 0.10 -1.42 -17.23
CA GLU A 29 -0.69 -1.02 -18.40
C GLU A 29 -0.65 -2.07 -19.49
N ALA A 30 0.53 -2.57 -19.85
CA ALA A 30 0.68 -3.64 -20.82
C ALA A 30 -0.16 -4.87 -20.43
N GLN A 31 -0.22 -5.20 -19.14
CA GLN A 31 -1.07 -6.27 -18.64
C GLN A 31 -2.56 -5.96 -18.73
N ARG A 32 -3.00 -4.74 -18.36
CA ARG A 32 -4.41 -4.32 -18.48
C ARG A 32 -4.88 -4.34 -19.93
N THR A 33 -4.07 -3.86 -20.86
CA THR A 33 -4.39 -3.87 -22.30
C THR A 33 -4.50 -5.28 -22.84
N LYS A 34 -3.59 -6.20 -22.47
CA LYS A 34 -3.67 -7.61 -22.87
C LYS A 34 -4.92 -8.29 -22.34
N ASN A 35 -5.24 -8.11 -21.06
CA ASN A 35 -6.45 -8.69 -20.44
C ASN A 35 -7.76 -8.18 -21.07
N ALA A 36 -7.75 -7.00 -21.69
CA ALA A 36 -8.91 -6.45 -22.40
C ALA A 36 -9.06 -6.99 -23.84
N VAL A 37 -8.00 -7.57 -24.42
CA VAL A 37 -7.94 -8.00 -25.83
C VAL A 37 -8.06 -9.53 -25.98
N THR A 38 -7.65 -10.33 -24.98
CA THR A 38 -7.67 -11.80 -25.06
C THR A 38 -8.39 -12.47 -23.88
N THR A 39 -9.36 -13.35 -24.19
CA THR A 39 -10.02 -14.29 -23.25
C THR A 39 -9.23 -15.60 -23.10
N ALA A 40 -7.93 -15.62 -23.42
CA ALA A 40 -7.12 -16.84 -23.46
C ALA A 40 -6.13 -16.87 -22.27
N ASP A 41 -6.32 -17.84 -21.37
CA ASP A 41 -5.63 -17.97 -20.08
C ASP A 41 -4.08 -17.99 -20.16
N ASN A 42 -3.50 -18.39 -21.31
CA ASN A 42 -2.06 -18.64 -21.44
C ASN A 42 -1.17 -17.37 -21.54
N GLU A 43 -1.70 -16.20 -21.94
CA GLU A 43 -0.89 -14.97 -22.15
C GLU A 43 -0.90 -14.02 -20.93
N THR A 44 -1.88 -14.21 -20.04
CA THR A 44 -1.98 -13.54 -18.73
C THR A 44 -0.80 -13.88 -17.81
N GLU A 45 -0.20 -15.06 -17.99
CA GLU A 45 0.92 -15.56 -17.17
C GLU A 45 2.23 -14.83 -17.48
N GLU A 46 2.58 -14.60 -18.76
CA GLU A 46 3.86 -13.95 -19.16
C GLU A 46 4.04 -12.52 -18.64
N SER A 47 2.96 -11.74 -18.56
CA SER A 47 3.02 -10.33 -18.11
C SER A 47 3.12 -10.24 -16.58
N SER A 48 2.43 -11.16 -15.89
CA SER A 48 2.58 -11.37 -14.45
C SER A 48 4.00 -11.81 -14.11
N GLU A 49 4.62 -12.65 -14.95
CA GLU A 49 6.01 -13.06 -14.80
C GLU A 49 6.99 -11.88 -14.91
N GLN A 50 6.80 -10.95 -15.86
CA GLN A 50 7.68 -9.78 -15.97
C GLN A 50 7.73 -8.95 -14.69
N LEU A 51 6.57 -8.67 -14.09
CA LEU A 51 6.48 -7.97 -12.81
C LEU A 51 7.10 -8.81 -11.69
N MET A 52 6.74 -10.09 -11.58
CA MET A 52 7.25 -10.99 -10.54
C MET A 52 8.77 -11.24 -10.67
N ASN A 53 9.36 -10.98 -11.83
CA ASN A 53 10.78 -11.07 -12.11
C ASN A 53 11.56 -9.79 -11.76
N LEU A 54 10.89 -8.70 -11.35
CA LEU A 54 11.58 -7.52 -10.86
C LEU A 54 12.41 -7.87 -9.61
N PRO A 55 13.71 -7.52 -9.57
CA PRO A 55 14.59 -7.86 -8.44
C PRO A 55 14.05 -7.37 -7.09
N LEU A 56 13.43 -6.19 -7.05
CA LEU A 56 12.82 -5.66 -5.83
C LEU A 56 11.68 -6.57 -5.32
N ILE A 57 10.83 -7.08 -6.22
CA ILE A 57 9.70 -7.92 -5.86
C ILE A 57 10.20 -9.25 -5.32
N GLN A 58 11.16 -9.88 -6.02
CA GLN A 58 11.76 -11.13 -5.56
C GLN A 58 12.44 -10.97 -4.20
N LYS A 59 13.21 -9.90 -4.02
CA LYS A 59 13.89 -9.60 -2.76
C LYS A 59 12.92 -9.38 -1.61
N THR A 60 11.85 -8.62 -1.85
CA THR A 60 10.80 -8.36 -0.85
C THR A 60 10.06 -9.64 -0.48
N LEU A 61 9.65 -10.45 -1.45
CA LEU A 61 8.88 -11.66 -1.19
C LEU A 61 9.72 -12.80 -0.58
N ALA A 62 11.03 -12.80 -0.79
CA ALA A 62 11.94 -13.79 -0.21
C ALA A 62 12.37 -13.48 1.23
N ASN A 63 12.11 -12.27 1.73
CA ASN A 63 12.58 -11.83 3.04
C ASN A 63 11.44 -11.75 4.06
N ASP A 64 11.41 -12.67 5.02
CA ASP A 64 10.36 -12.71 6.05
C ASP A 64 10.36 -11.49 6.99
N GLN A 65 11.46 -10.70 7.03
CA GLN A 65 11.59 -9.54 7.91
C GLN A 65 10.91 -8.28 7.37
N ILE A 66 10.64 -8.19 6.07
CA ILE A 66 10.06 -6.97 5.48
C ILE A 66 8.69 -6.65 6.07
N GLY A 67 7.88 -7.66 6.39
CA GLY A 67 6.57 -7.45 7.02
C GLY A 67 6.68 -6.79 8.39
N PHE A 68 7.66 -7.20 9.20
CA PHE A 68 7.94 -6.56 10.49
C PHE A 68 8.47 -5.14 10.31
N LEU A 69 9.37 -4.92 9.34
CA LEU A 69 9.90 -3.59 9.04
C LEU A 69 8.80 -2.60 8.65
N LEU A 70 7.84 -3.01 7.81
CA LEU A 70 6.72 -2.17 7.42
C LEU A 70 5.75 -1.91 8.58
N LEU A 71 5.51 -2.91 9.43
CA LEU A 71 4.72 -2.74 10.65
C LEU A 71 5.38 -1.75 11.63
N ASP A 72 6.70 -1.83 11.78
CA ASP A 72 7.49 -0.90 12.59
C ASP A 72 7.35 0.51 12.01
N LEU A 73 7.50 0.70 10.69
CA LEU A 73 7.26 2.00 10.03
C LEU A 73 5.85 2.54 10.33
N CYS A 74 4.81 1.74 10.13
CA CYS A 74 3.45 2.19 10.41
C CYS A 74 3.29 2.60 11.88
N THR A 75 3.81 1.80 12.81
CA THR A 75 3.70 2.06 14.25
C THR A 75 4.46 3.31 14.66
N THR A 76 5.68 3.49 14.16
CA THR A 76 6.50 4.69 14.40
C THR A 76 5.82 5.92 13.82
N ILE A 77 5.32 5.89 12.58
CA ILE A 77 4.66 7.07 11.99
C ILE A 77 3.37 7.42 12.76
N ARG A 78 2.58 6.42 13.18
CA ARG A 78 1.39 6.66 14.02
C ARG A 78 1.75 7.29 15.36
N SER A 79 2.80 6.81 16.02
CA SER A 79 3.19 7.34 17.34
C SER A 79 3.61 8.80 17.28
N LEU A 80 4.24 9.24 16.18
CA LEU A 80 4.55 10.65 15.91
C LEU A 80 3.29 11.56 15.81
N ARG A 81 2.11 10.96 15.60
CA ARG A 81 0.82 11.66 15.44
C ARG A 81 -0.10 11.53 16.66
N MET A 82 0.33 10.81 17.70
CA MET A 82 -0.39 10.68 18.97
C MET A 82 0.07 11.77 19.95
N ASP A 83 -0.86 12.45 20.62
CA ASP A 83 -0.56 13.51 21.59
C ASP A 83 -0.54 12.91 23.02
N PRO A 84 0.43 13.22 23.90
CA PRO A 84 1.64 14.04 23.70
C PRO A 84 2.85 13.15 23.37
N CYS A 85 3.22 13.11 22.09
CA CYS A 85 4.49 12.53 21.68
C CYS A 85 5.62 13.50 22.04
N GLU A 86 6.20 13.37 23.24
CA GLU A 86 7.37 14.15 23.68
C GLU A 86 8.61 13.94 22.78
N SER A 87 8.59 12.94 21.89
CA SER A 87 9.69 12.56 21.01
C SER A 87 9.57 13.03 19.55
N TYR A 88 8.47 13.67 19.15
CA TYR A 88 8.31 14.16 17.76
C TYR A 88 9.08 15.46 17.54
N ASP A 89 10.09 15.43 16.66
CA ASP A 89 10.88 16.60 16.29
C ASP A 89 10.70 16.92 14.81
N ASN A 90 9.92 17.95 14.49
CA ASN A 90 9.71 18.43 13.11
C ASN A 90 11.02 18.73 12.35
N THR A 91 12.14 18.96 13.05
CA THR A 91 13.46 19.21 12.46
C THR A 91 14.06 17.95 11.86
N TYR A 92 13.84 16.79 12.50
CA TYR A 92 14.45 15.51 12.10
C TYR A 92 13.45 14.50 11.54
N ASP A 93 12.18 14.58 11.93
CA ASP A 93 11.08 13.71 11.51
C ASP A 93 10.33 14.30 10.31
N CYS A 94 11.07 14.66 9.26
CA CYS A 94 10.52 15.24 8.04
C CYS A 94 11.20 14.70 6.79
N TRP A 95 10.53 14.87 5.65
CA TRP A 95 11.01 14.37 4.36
C TRP A 95 12.36 14.94 3.91
N ASP A 96 12.76 16.14 4.39
CA ASP A 96 14.11 16.66 4.12
C ASP A 96 15.22 15.75 4.65
N GLN A 97 15.00 15.10 5.80
CA GLN A 97 15.96 14.16 6.35
C GLN A 97 15.77 12.76 5.78
N LEU A 98 14.52 12.32 5.59
CA LEU A 98 14.24 10.99 5.07
C LEU A 98 14.75 10.78 3.65
N ILE A 99 14.70 11.81 2.80
CA ILE A 99 15.16 11.70 1.42
C ILE A 99 16.66 11.38 1.31
N LYS A 100 17.44 11.70 2.35
CA LYS A 100 18.88 11.40 2.44
C LYS A 100 19.12 9.93 2.77
N ALA A 101 18.16 9.25 3.38
CA ALA A 101 18.19 7.82 3.69
C ALA A 101 17.55 6.97 2.59
N VAL A 102 16.46 7.46 2.01
CA VAL A 102 15.65 6.77 1.02
C VAL A 102 15.31 7.75 -0.10
N PRO A 103 15.91 7.60 -1.29
CA PRO A 103 15.62 8.48 -2.41
C PRO A 103 14.15 8.33 -2.88
N ARG A 104 13.60 9.43 -3.40
CA ARG A 104 12.18 9.54 -3.80
C ARG A 104 11.79 8.46 -4.79
N ASP A 105 12.44 8.42 -5.95
CA ASP A 105 11.95 7.60 -7.06
C ASP A 105 12.02 6.09 -6.76
N PRO A 106 13.11 5.57 -6.15
CA PRO A 106 13.16 4.18 -5.70
C PRO A 106 12.09 3.85 -4.65
N TYR A 107 11.76 4.77 -3.75
CA TYR A 107 10.69 4.60 -2.77
C TYR A 107 9.32 4.51 -3.44
N LEU A 108 9.03 5.45 -4.33
CA LEU A 108 7.76 5.47 -5.07
C LEU A 108 7.62 4.25 -5.98
N ALA A 109 8.70 3.82 -6.63
CA ALA A 109 8.75 2.59 -7.42
C ALA A 109 8.44 1.35 -6.56
N PHE A 110 9.05 1.24 -5.38
CA PHE A 110 8.77 0.17 -4.42
C PHE A 110 7.29 0.16 -3.99
N VAL A 111 6.75 1.32 -3.63
CA VAL A 111 5.33 1.46 -3.26
C VAL A 111 4.42 1.01 -4.40
N TYR A 112 4.70 1.46 -5.61
CA TYR A 112 3.90 1.16 -6.80
C TYR A 112 3.93 -0.34 -7.13
N ALA A 113 5.13 -0.92 -7.18
CA ALA A 113 5.33 -2.34 -7.49
C ALA A 113 4.66 -3.25 -6.47
N ILE A 114 4.93 -3.06 -5.17
CA ILE A 114 4.43 -3.95 -4.13
C ILE A 114 2.95 -3.69 -3.80
N GLY A 115 2.52 -2.43 -3.78
CA GLY A 115 1.12 -2.07 -3.57
C GLY A 115 0.19 -2.62 -4.64
N GLY A 116 0.68 -2.75 -5.88
CA GLY A 116 -0.07 -3.29 -7.01
C GLY A 116 -0.09 -4.81 -7.15
N LEU A 117 0.64 -5.59 -6.33
CA LEU A 117 0.70 -7.07 -6.48
C LEU A 117 -0.69 -7.74 -6.43
N LEU A 118 -1.66 -7.11 -5.78
CA LEU A 118 -3.06 -7.56 -5.75
C LEU A 118 -3.75 -7.56 -7.12
N GLN A 119 -3.23 -6.80 -8.08
CA GLN A 119 -3.73 -6.78 -9.46
C GLN A 119 -3.29 -8.03 -10.23
N VAL A 120 -2.12 -8.58 -9.92
CA VAL A 120 -1.54 -9.72 -10.66
C VAL A 120 -1.69 -11.06 -9.94
N SER A 121 -1.72 -11.03 -8.61
CA SER A 121 -1.74 -12.23 -7.79
C SER A 121 -2.71 -12.08 -6.61
N PRO A 122 -4.02 -11.88 -6.88
CA PRO A 122 -5.05 -11.60 -5.87
C PRO A 122 -5.32 -12.77 -4.90
N MET A 123 -4.79 -13.96 -5.17
CA MET A 123 -5.06 -15.18 -4.39
C MET A 123 -3.93 -15.55 -3.41
N LYS A 124 -2.73 -14.96 -3.55
CA LYS A 124 -1.58 -15.31 -2.69
C LYS A 124 -1.60 -14.49 -1.41
N GLN A 125 -1.86 -15.13 -0.28
CA GLN A 125 -1.96 -14.44 1.03
C GLN A 125 -0.73 -13.61 1.40
N ALA A 126 0.48 -14.07 1.09
CA ALA A 126 1.69 -13.32 1.34
C ALA A 126 1.69 -11.99 0.56
N HIS A 127 1.25 -12.01 -0.70
CA HIS A 127 1.17 -10.82 -1.55
C HIS A 127 0.10 -9.87 -1.03
N ILE A 128 -1.06 -10.40 -0.60
CA ILE A 128 -2.12 -9.59 -0.01
C ILE A 128 -1.62 -8.83 1.21
N LYS A 129 -1.03 -9.54 2.17
CA LYS A 129 -0.53 -8.93 3.40
C LYS A 129 0.53 -7.86 3.12
N ILE A 130 1.49 -8.15 2.25
CA ILE A 130 2.58 -7.20 1.98
C ILE A 130 2.10 -5.97 1.21
N SER A 131 1.20 -6.14 0.23
CA SER A 131 0.61 -5.00 -0.49
C SER A 131 -0.15 -4.06 0.43
N LEU A 132 -0.95 -4.62 1.37
CA LEU A 132 -1.67 -3.80 2.34
C LEU A 132 -0.72 -3.03 3.25
N LEU A 133 0.34 -3.67 3.74
CA LEU A 133 1.33 -3.02 4.59
C LEU A 133 2.09 -1.91 3.84
N VAL A 134 2.51 -2.13 2.60
CA VAL A 134 3.19 -1.11 1.80
C VAL A 134 2.27 0.08 1.52
N VAL A 135 1.01 -0.17 1.19
CA VAL A 135 0.02 0.89 0.97
C VAL A 135 -0.24 1.69 2.25
N ASP A 136 -0.34 1.01 3.39
CA ASP A 136 -0.49 1.64 4.69
C ASP A 136 0.72 2.53 5.04
N VAL A 137 1.94 2.01 4.88
CA VAL A 137 3.18 2.78 5.03
C VAL A 137 3.17 4.00 4.12
N TYR A 138 2.79 3.86 2.85
CA TYR A 138 2.76 4.99 1.92
C TYR A 138 1.79 6.07 2.40
N PHE A 139 0.55 5.71 2.72
CA PHE A 139 -0.43 6.68 3.21
C PHE A 139 0.02 7.37 4.50
N LEU A 140 0.53 6.62 5.47
CA LEU A 140 1.09 7.19 6.69
C LEU A 140 2.26 8.13 6.40
N SER A 141 3.13 7.77 5.46
CA SER A 141 4.28 8.59 5.07
C SER A 141 3.88 9.95 4.48
N LEU A 142 2.68 10.05 3.87
CA LEU A 142 2.14 11.32 3.39
C LEU A 142 1.79 12.28 4.53
N THR A 143 1.56 11.75 5.74
CA THR A 143 1.33 12.58 6.92
C THR A 143 2.62 13.24 7.41
N ILE A 144 3.80 12.72 7.06
CA ILE A 144 5.10 13.28 7.48
C ILE A 144 5.32 14.66 6.83
N PRO A 145 5.83 15.67 7.57
CA PRO A 145 6.02 17.01 7.01
C PRO A 145 6.96 16.98 5.80
N GLY A 146 6.64 17.79 4.79
CA GLY A 146 7.42 17.88 3.56
C GLY A 146 7.00 16.92 2.44
N ALA A 147 6.05 16.00 2.66
CA ALA A 147 5.66 15.00 1.65
C ALA A 147 5.31 15.60 0.28
N LYS A 148 4.65 16.77 0.24
CA LYS A 148 4.37 17.50 -1.00
C LYS A 148 5.60 18.18 -1.60
N GLY A 149 6.39 18.85 -0.77
CA GLY A 149 7.57 19.61 -1.21
C GLY A 149 8.67 18.72 -1.79
N TYR A 150 8.77 17.48 -1.31
CA TYR A 150 9.68 16.45 -1.82
C TYR A 150 9.00 15.50 -2.82
N HIS A 151 7.80 15.85 -3.31
CA HIS A 151 7.08 15.11 -4.35
C HIS A 151 6.81 13.63 -4.04
N ILE A 152 6.69 13.29 -2.75
CA ILE A 152 6.26 11.96 -2.28
C ILE A 152 4.74 11.85 -2.39
N PHE A 153 4.03 12.93 -2.11
CA PHE A 153 2.61 13.07 -2.44
C PHE A 153 2.46 13.05 -3.97
N HIS A 154 1.89 11.98 -4.51
CA HIS A 154 1.72 11.79 -5.96
C HIS A 154 0.33 11.21 -6.24
N GLU A 155 -0.50 11.94 -7.00
CA GLU A 155 -1.92 11.60 -7.18
C GLU A 155 -2.13 10.24 -7.88
N ASP A 156 -1.30 9.92 -8.87
CA ASP A 156 -1.38 8.65 -9.60
C ASP A 156 -1.02 7.45 -8.72
N ILE A 157 -0.02 7.61 -7.83
CA ILE A 157 0.41 6.57 -6.89
C ILE A 157 -0.67 6.38 -5.83
N ILE A 158 -1.24 7.47 -5.30
CA ILE A 158 -2.38 7.40 -4.38
C ILE A 158 -3.55 6.64 -5.03
N THR A 159 -3.88 6.99 -6.27
CA THR A 159 -4.96 6.34 -7.04
C THR A 159 -4.67 4.85 -7.24
N HIS A 160 -3.43 4.49 -7.56
CA HIS A 160 -2.99 3.10 -7.67
C HIS A 160 -3.12 2.36 -6.32
N CYS A 161 -2.65 2.95 -5.22
CA CYS A 161 -2.76 2.37 -3.89
C CYS A 161 -4.21 2.18 -3.43
N LEU A 162 -5.14 3.06 -3.83
CA LEU A 162 -6.56 2.89 -3.53
C LEU A 162 -7.21 1.65 -4.20
N GLN A 163 -6.54 1.02 -5.16
CA GLN A 163 -7.06 -0.19 -5.81
C GLN A 163 -7.07 -1.41 -4.87
N VAL A 164 -6.27 -1.40 -3.79
CA VAL A 164 -6.27 -2.50 -2.80
C VAL A 164 -7.65 -2.71 -2.15
N PHE A 165 -8.47 -1.66 -2.09
CA PHE A 165 -9.83 -1.75 -1.56
C PHE A 165 -10.78 -2.61 -2.40
N ALA A 166 -10.52 -2.75 -3.71
CA ALA A 166 -11.27 -3.70 -4.54
C ALA A 166 -11.14 -5.15 -4.03
N HIS A 167 -10.06 -5.44 -3.31
CA HIS A 167 -9.88 -6.77 -2.72
C HIS A 167 -10.82 -7.02 -1.53
N ILE A 168 -11.17 -6.00 -0.75
CA ILE A 168 -12.19 -6.11 0.31
C ILE A 168 -13.52 -6.53 -0.28
N GLU A 169 -13.92 -5.85 -1.37
CA GLU A 169 -15.15 -6.14 -2.10
C GLU A 169 -15.18 -7.62 -2.54
N ARG A 170 -14.05 -8.14 -3.04
CA ARG A 170 -13.90 -9.55 -3.41
C ARG A 170 -13.97 -10.50 -2.23
N ILE A 171 -13.33 -10.18 -1.10
CA ILE A 171 -13.35 -11.03 0.11
C ILE A 171 -14.77 -11.15 0.68
N GLN A 172 -15.67 -10.19 0.42
CA GLN A 172 -17.07 -10.34 0.79
C GLN A 172 -17.84 -11.38 -0.05
N ASN A 173 -17.35 -11.75 -1.24
CA ASN A 173 -17.92 -12.83 -2.03
C ASN A 173 -17.55 -14.21 -1.42
N PRO A 174 -18.54 -15.04 -1.03
CA PRO A 174 -18.28 -16.39 -0.52
C PRO A 174 -17.46 -17.29 -1.46
N GLU A 175 -17.69 -17.22 -2.77
CA GLU A 175 -16.99 -18.04 -3.76
C GLU A 175 -15.51 -17.69 -3.81
N PHE A 176 -15.20 -16.39 -3.78
CA PHE A 176 -13.83 -15.91 -3.73
C PHE A 176 -13.12 -16.37 -2.44
N ARG A 177 -13.81 -16.35 -1.28
CA ARG A 177 -13.24 -16.86 -0.02
C ARG A 177 -12.93 -18.35 -0.08
N LEU A 178 -13.79 -19.14 -0.72
CA LEU A 178 -13.55 -20.57 -0.92
C LEU A 178 -12.31 -20.80 -1.79
N GLN A 179 -12.13 -20.01 -2.85
CA GLN A 179 -10.96 -20.07 -3.73
C GLN A 179 -9.67 -19.61 -3.04
N LEU A 180 -9.75 -18.61 -2.16
CA LEU A 180 -8.60 -18.10 -1.40
C LEU A 180 -8.01 -19.16 -0.45
N GLN A 181 -8.77 -20.23 -0.13
CA GLN A 181 -8.39 -21.30 0.79
C GLN A 181 -7.88 -20.75 2.14
N ALA A 182 -8.38 -19.59 2.56
CA ALA A 182 -7.96 -18.94 3.78
C ALA A 182 -8.69 -19.52 4.98
N SER A 183 -7.96 -19.76 6.06
CA SER A 183 -8.57 -20.05 7.35
C SER A 183 -9.38 -18.85 7.83
N HIS A 184 -10.40 -19.09 8.66
CA HIS A 184 -11.18 -18.02 9.26
C HIS A 184 -10.30 -16.99 9.98
N GLN A 185 -9.26 -17.43 10.69
CA GLN A 185 -8.31 -16.54 11.36
C GLN A 185 -7.53 -15.66 10.38
N GLN A 186 -7.18 -16.16 9.19
CA GLN A 186 -6.54 -15.37 8.15
C GLN A 186 -7.50 -14.30 7.60
N ILE A 187 -8.78 -14.64 7.41
CA ILE A 187 -9.81 -13.68 6.99
C ILE A 187 -9.99 -12.58 8.05
N VAL A 188 -10.08 -12.94 9.34
CA VAL A 188 -10.14 -11.99 10.46
C VAL A 188 -8.92 -11.06 10.45
N SER A 189 -7.72 -11.61 10.28
CA SER A 189 -6.48 -10.83 10.24
C SER A 189 -6.44 -9.84 9.08
N LEU A 190 -6.91 -10.23 7.90
CA LEU A 190 -7.01 -9.34 6.75
C LEU A 190 -7.98 -8.20 7.03
N TRP A 191 -9.15 -8.49 7.59
CA TRP A 191 -10.12 -7.47 7.97
C TRP A 191 -9.58 -6.47 8.98
N LEU A 192 -8.81 -6.93 9.97
CA LEU A 192 -8.15 -6.05 10.92
C LEU A 192 -7.16 -5.11 10.21
N GLN A 193 -6.31 -5.65 9.32
CA GLN A 193 -5.38 -4.83 8.53
C GLN A 193 -6.10 -3.78 7.68
N PHE A 194 -7.20 -4.15 7.04
CA PHE A 194 -8.02 -3.20 6.28
C PHE A 194 -8.67 -2.13 7.17
N SER A 195 -9.17 -2.51 8.34
CA SER A 195 -9.74 -1.54 9.29
C SER A 195 -8.68 -0.53 9.75
N THR A 196 -7.47 -1.01 10.05
CA THR A 196 -6.34 -0.17 10.40
C THR A 196 -6.02 0.81 9.26
N LEU A 197 -5.88 0.31 8.02
CA LEU A 197 -5.66 1.16 6.85
C LEU A 197 -6.74 2.24 6.68
N CYS A 198 -8.01 1.92 6.95
CA CYS A 198 -9.09 2.91 6.94
C CYS A 198 -8.92 3.98 8.03
N ASP A 199 -8.44 3.60 9.22
CA ASP A 199 -8.13 4.55 10.30
C ASP A 199 -6.93 5.44 9.93
N ASP A 200 -5.91 4.89 9.27
CA ASP A 200 -4.75 5.67 8.81
C ASP A 200 -5.11 6.64 7.69
N LEU A 201 -6.04 6.29 6.81
CA LEU A 201 -6.60 7.25 5.85
C LEU A 201 -7.32 8.41 6.54
N LYS A 202 -7.90 8.23 7.73
CA LYS A 202 -8.44 9.37 8.52
C LYS A 202 -7.31 10.28 8.99
N LEU A 203 -6.14 9.73 9.34
CA LEU A 203 -4.96 10.53 9.67
C LEU A 203 -4.48 11.32 8.45
N VAL A 204 -4.47 10.71 7.26
CA VAL A 204 -4.18 11.41 5.99
C VAL A 204 -5.13 12.59 5.80
N LEU A 205 -6.44 12.36 5.90
CA LEU A 205 -7.45 13.42 5.75
C LEU A 205 -7.33 14.53 6.82
N ARG A 206 -6.79 14.20 8.01
CA ARG A 206 -6.60 15.14 9.11
C ARG A 206 -5.34 15.98 8.97
N TYR A 207 -4.23 15.37 8.56
CA TYR A 207 -2.90 16.01 8.59
C TYR A 207 -2.40 16.46 7.23
N VAL A 208 -2.95 15.94 6.12
CA VAL A 208 -2.56 16.34 4.77
C VAL A 208 -3.52 17.39 4.26
N HIS A 209 -3.00 18.56 3.89
CA HIS A 209 -3.80 19.62 3.27
C HIS A 209 -4.17 19.24 1.83
N LEU A 210 -5.40 18.75 1.61
CA LEU A 210 -5.89 18.33 0.29
C LEU A 210 -6.72 19.39 -0.43
N SER A 211 -6.65 20.67 -0.03
CA SER A 211 -7.41 21.78 -0.65
C SER A 211 -7.19 21.88 -2.16
N ASP A 212 -5.93 21.68 -2.58
CA ASP A 212 -5.50 21.81 -3.97
C ASP A 212 -5.58 20.46 -4.73
N HIS A 213 -5.92 19.36 -4.05
CA HIS A 213 -5.98 18.00 -4.60
C HIS A 213 -7.36 17.39 -4.36
N GLN A 214 -8.39 18.09 -4.80
CA GLN A 214 -9.79 17.71 -4.54
C GLN A 214 -10.16 16.36 -5.16
N SER A 215 -9.61 16.05 -6.34
CA SER A 215 -9.69 14.75 -7.02
C SER A 215 -9.28 13.63 -6.08
N THR A 216 -8.07 13.71 -5.56
CA THR A 216 -7.46 12.74 -4.64
C THR A 216 -8.26 12.62 -3.35
N ARG A 217 -8.64 13.76 -2.74
CA ARG A 217 -9.50 13.77 -1.54
C ARG A 217 -10.81 13.03 -1.78
N ASN A 218 -11.49 13.34 -2.89
CA ASN A 218 -12.77 12.73 -3.21
C ASN A 218 -12.63 11.23 -3.51
N ALA A 219 -11.52 10.80 -4.13
CA ALA A 219 -11.23 9.38 -4.35
C ALA A 219 -11.06 8.61 -3.03
N ILE A 220 -10.28 9.16 -2.08
CA ILE A 220 -10.10 8.57 -0.74
C ILE A 220 -11.45 8.48 -0.01
N LEU A 221 -12.19 9.60 0.05
CA LEU A 221 -13.49 9.64 0.72
C LEU A 221 -14.49 8.65 0.11
N ARG A 222 -14.54 8.57 -1.23
CA ARG A 222 -15.41 7.63 -1.93
C ARG A 222 -15.09 6.19 -1.55
N LYS A 223 -13.81 5.81 -1.50
CA LYS A 223 -13.42 4.46 -1.08
C LYS A 223 -13.83 4.14 0.36
N LEU A 224 -13.64 5.07 1.29
CA LEU A 224 -14.09 4.89 2.68
C LEU A 224 -15.62 4.73 2.77
N ILE A 225 -16.37 5.55 2.02
CA ILE A 225 -17.84 5.49 1.96
C ILE A 225 -18.30 4.17 1.36
N ASP A 226 -17.73 3.75 0.22
CA ASP A 226 -18.10 2.52 -0.47
C ASP A 226 -17.93 1.29 0.44
N ILE A 227 -16.83 1.22 1.20
CA ILE A 227 -16.57 0.15 2.18
C ILE A 227 -17.58 0.18 3.33
N GLN A 228 -17.91 1.38 3.82
CA GLN A 228 -18.89 1.53 4.89
C GLN A 228 -20.28 1.04 4.46
N TYR A 229 -20.72 1.41 3.26
CA TYR A 229 -21.97 0.91 2.68
C TYR A 229 -21.93 -0.60 2.47
N LEU A 230 -20.85 -1.11 1.89
CA LEU A 230 -20.66 -2.53 1.64
C LEU A 230 -20.78 -3.35 2.94
N ASN A 231 -20.12 -2.91 4.02
CA ASN A 231 -20.18 -3.56 5.33
C ASN A 231 -21.57 -3.44 5.97
N HIS A 232 -22.27 -2.33 5.75
CA HIS A 232 -23.63 -2.14 6.25
C HIS A 232 -24.62 -3.09 5.54
N GLU A 233 -24.50 -3.26 4.22
CA GLU A 233 -25.40 -4.11 3.43
C GLU A 233 -25.16 -5.61 3.64
N LYS A 234 -23.90 -6.04 3.61
CA LYS A 234 -23.54 -7.47 3.61
C LYS A 234 -23.11 -8.00 4.97
N GLY A 235 -23.00 -7.14 5.98
CA GLY A 235 -22.34 -7.45 7.23
C GLY A 235 -20.83 -7.59 7.05
N TYR A 236 -20.12 -7.88 8.14
CA TYR A 236 -18.69 -8.12 8.07
C TYR A 236 -18.41 -9.57 7.68
N ALA A 237 -17.54 -9.80 6.70
CA ALA A 237 -17.20 -11.16 6.28
C ALA A 237 -16.41 -11.96 7.34
N ASN A 238 -15.91 -11.31 8.40
CA ASN A 238 -15.33 -11.96 9.58
C ASN A 238 -16.38 -12.39 10.64
N ALA A 239 -17.66 -12.06 10.46
CA ALA A 239 -18.74 -12.39 11.40
C ALA A 239 -19.35 -13.79 11.18
N CYS A 240 -19.12 -14.41 10.01
CA CYS A 240 -19.64 -15.74 9.72
C CYS A 240 -18.68 -16.83 10.26
N LYS A 241 -19.21 -17.66 11.17
CA LYS A 241 -18.61 -18.95 11.58
C LYS A 241 -19.16 -20.08 10.73
#